data_AF-A0A254QXL2-F1
#
_entry.id   AF-A0A254QXL2-F1
#
_cell.length_a   1.000
_cell.length_b   1.000
_cell.length_c   1.000
_cell.angle_alpha   90.00
_cell.angle_beta   90.00
_cell.angle_gamma   90.00
#
_symmetry.space_group_name_H-M   'P 1'
#
loop_
_entity.id
_entity.type
_entity.pdbx_description
1 polymer ?
#
loop_
_entity_poly.entity_id
_entity_poly.type
_entity_poly.pdbx_seq_one_letter_code
_entity_poly.pdbx_strand_id
1 'polypeptide(L)'
;MSRSSSSAGRADVYNRITTEIIAAIEAGAGDWRAPWFHNGSSIARPTNVSSGKRYRGINTLALWATGFAAGYGDGIWGTYKQWQDAGAQVRKGERSTTVVLWREIKVSQQADDDDDDDGHRRMFARAFSVFNIAQVDGYERPATPVLPEAERLAHAEAFITNLGVKTEFGGSEAYYRPSADTVFMPQFTSFRDAASFYGVWLHENGHASGAKHRLDRDLSGRFGSAAYAAEECCVEILSGLVLA
;
A
#
# COMPACT_ATOMS: atom_id res chain seq x y z
N MET A 1 -19.30 -29.70 17.92
CA MET A 1 -18.21 -29.67 16.91
C MET A 1 -18.54 -28.64 15.84
N SER A 2 -17.90 -27.46 15.83
CA SER A 2 -17.82 -26.54 14.66
C SER A 2 -17.10 -25.24 15.07
N ARG A 3 -15.75 -25.24 15.05
CA ARG A 3 -14.93 -24.01 15.22
C ARG A 3 -13.85 -23.86 14.13
N SER A 4 -13.94 -24.61 13.02
CA SER A 4 -12.82 -24.77 12.06
C SER A 4 -12.97 -24.05 10.71
N SER A 5 -14.11 -23.44 10.36
CA SER A 5 -14.32 -22.95 8.98
C SER A 5 -13.81 -21.52 8.71
N SER A 6 -13.80 -20.65 9.72
CA SER A 6 -13.42 -19.23 9.55
C SER A 6 -11.90 -19.01 9.48
N SER A 7 -11.11 -19.81 10.20
CA SER A 7 -9.65 -19.75 10.15
C SER A 7 -9.09 -20.23 8.81
N ALA A 8 -9.66 -21.32 8.27
CA ALA A 8 -9.30 -21.87 6.96
C ALA A 8 -9.58 -20.89 5.81
N GLY A 9 -10.78 -20.28 5.78
CA GLY A 9 -11.12 -19.26 4.77
C GLY A 9 -10.28 -17.99 4.89
N ARG A 10 -9.84 -17.61 6.11
CA ARG A 10 -8.94 -16.47 6.31
C ARG A 10 -7.52 -16.76 5.80
N ALA A 11 -6.99 -17.95 6.10
CA ALA A 11 -5.69 -18.40 5.62
C ALA A 11 -5.65 -18.47 4.09
N ASP A 12 -6.75 -18.91 3.47
CA ASP A 12 -6.88 -19.00 2.02
C ASP A 12 -6.75 -17.63 1.31
N VAL A 13 -7.40 -16.59 1.86
CA VAL A 13 -7.32 -15.23 1.27
C VAL A 13 -5.90 -14.66 1.36
N TYR A 14 -5.21 -14.85 2.49
CA TYR A 14 -3.82 -14.41 2.62
C TYR A 14 -2.90 -15.17 1.67
N ASN A 15 -3.01 -16.50 1.63
CA ASN A 15 -2.20 -17.33 0.75
C ASN A 15 -2.40 -16.93 -0.71
N ARG A 16 -3.64 -16.68 -1.12
CA ARG A 16 -3.94 -16.21 -2.48
C ARG A 16 -3.23 -14.89 -2.79
N ILE A 17 -3.39 -13.88 -1.93
CA ILE A 17 -2.76 -12.57 -2.16
C ILE A 17 -1.23 -12.69 -2.17
N THR A 18 -0.66 -13.46 -1.24
CA THR A 18 0.79 -13.71 -1.18
C THR A 18 1.28 -14.39 -2.46
N THR A 19 0.59 -15.43 -2.96
CA THR A 19 0.92 -16.09 -4.22
C THR A 19 0.83 -15.14 -5.41
N GLU A 20 -0.19 -14.27 -5.47
CA GLU A 20 -0.31 -13.26 -6.53
C GLU A 20 0.85 -12.24 -6.48
N ILE A 21 1.29 -11.82 -5.28
CA ILE A 21 2.44 -10.93 -5.10
C ILE A 21 3.75 -11.64 -5.52
N ILE A 22 3.96 -12.88 -5.10
CA ILE A 22 5.15 -13.67 -5.49
C ILE A 22 5.20 -13.82 -7.00
N ALA A 23 4.09 -14.18 -7.65
CA ALA A 23 4.02 -14.32 -9.09
C ALA A 23 4.33 -12.99 -9.82
N ALA A 24 3.85 -11.86 -9.30
CA ALA A 24 4.16 -10.54 -9.85
C ALA A 24 5.65 -10.19 -9.72
N ILE A 25 6.27 -10.53 -8.58
CA ILE A 25 7.72 -10.35 -8.36
C ILE A 25 8.50 -11.23 -9.36
N GLU A 26 8.15 -12.51 -9.49
CA GLU A 26 8.82 -13.45 -10.40
C GLU A 26 8.69 -13.05 -11.86
N ALA A 27 7.52 -12.54 -12.27
CA ALA A 27 7.29 -12.05 -13.64
C ALA A 27 8.05 -10.76 -13.96
N GLY A 28 8.36 -9.94 -12.95
CA GLY A 28 9.11 -8.68 -13.07
C GLY A 28 10.57 -8.76 -12.61
N ALA A 29 11.05 -9.93 -12.20
CA ALA A 29 12.40 -10.11 -11.66
C ALA A 29 13.47 -9.93 -12.74
N GLY A 30 13.89 -8.69 -12.96
CA GLY A 30 14.97 -8.33 -13.89
C GLY A 30 14.84 -6.91 -14.44
N ASP A 31 13.60 -6.46 -14.67
CA ASP A 31 13.29 -5.10 -15.15
C ASP A 31 12.41 -4.40 -14.11
N TRP A 32 12.98 -3.46 -13.36
CA TRP A 32 12.19 -2.66 -12.42
C TRP A 32 11.11 -1.89 -13.20
N ARG A 33 9.85 -2.11 -12.84
CA ARG A 33 8.71 -1.30 -13.26
C ARG A 33 7.85 -1.02 -12.04
N ALA A 34 7.55 0.26 -11.81
CA ALA A 34 6.60 0.64 -10.80
C ALA A 34 5.24 -0.04 -11.08
N PRO A 35 4.66 -0.79 -10.13
CA PRO A 35 3.40 -1.51 -10.34
C PRO A 35 2.16 -0.59 -10.24
N TRP A 36 2.35 0.71 -10.01
CA TRP A 36 1.28 1.70 -9.85
C TRP A 36 1.04 2.51 -11.13
N PHE A 37 -0.21 2.95 -11.31
CA PHE A 37 -0.61 3.75 -12.47
C PHE A 37 0.16 5.07 -12.52
N HIS A 38 0.92 5.31 -13.58
CA HIS A 38 1.74 6.51 -13.71
C HIS A 38 1.28 7.36 -14.91
N ASN A 39 0.47 8.38 -14.66
CA ASN A 39 0.24 9.43 -15.67
C ASN A 39 0.30 10.85 -15.07
N GLY A 40 0.89 10.98 -13.88
CA GLY A 40 1.01 12.24 -13.17
C GLY A 40 -0.26 12.71 -12.44
N SER A 41 -1.37 11.98 -12.53
CA SER A 41 -2.57 12.26 -11.73
C SER A 41 -2.75 11.27 -10.58
N SER A 42 -3.62 11.58 -9.60
CA SER A 42 -3.87 10.81 -8.36
C SER A 42 -4.42 9.38 -8.57
N ILE A 43 -4.33 8.84 -9.78
CA ILE A 43 -4.74 7.48 -10.17
C ILE A 43 -3.84 6.42 -9.56
N ALA A 44 -2.60 6.80 -9.24
CA ALA A 44 -1.59 5.87 -8.77
C ALA A 44 -2.09 5.11 -7.54
N ARG A 45 -2.87 5.73 -6.63
CA ARG A 45 -3.49 5.00 -5.52
C ARG A 45 -4.88 4.43 -5.86
N PRO A 46 -5.09 3.12 -5.70
CA PRO A 46 -6.38 2.50 -5.91
C PRO A 46 -7.44 3.19 -5.04
N THR A 47 -8.56 3.56 -5.65
CA THR A 47 -9.62 4.33 -5.02
C THR A 47 -10.96 3.67 -5.27
N ASN A 48 -11.84 3.68 -4.26
CA ASN A 48 -13.17 3.10 -4.39
C ASN A 48 -14.12 4.06 -5.13
N VAL A 49 -14.77 3.58 -6.19
CA VAL A 49 -15.66 4.38 -7.06
C VAL A 49 -16.80 5.05 -6.29
N SER A 50 -17.39 4.35 -5.32
CA SER A 50 -18.59 4.82 -4.61
C SER A 50 -18.25 5.79 -3.48
N SER A 51 -17.18 5.52 -2.73
CA SER A 51 -16.83 6.31 -1.54
C SER A 51 -15.77 7.38 -1.79
N GLY A 52 -15.05 7.33 -2.92
CA GLY A 52 -13.88 8.17 -3.20
C GLY A 52 -12.69 7.92 -2.27
N LYS A 53 -12.77 6.94 -1.37
CA LYS A 53 -11.71 6.63 -0.41
C LYS A 53 -10.64 5.75 -1.06
N ARG A 54 -9.38 6.08 -0.79
CA ARG A 54 -8.22 5.26 -1.19
C ARG A 54 -8.20 3.94 -0.42
N TYR A 55 -7.89 2.85 -1.11
CA TYR A 55 -7.57 1.58 -0.45
C TYR A 55 -6.28 1.73 0.37
N ARG A 56 -6.09 0.80 1.33
CA ARG A 56 -5.00 0.85 2.32
C ARG A 56 -4.35 -0.52 2.49
N GLY A 57 -3.07 -0.50 2.86
CA GLY A 57 -2.31 -1.71 3.20
C GLY A 57 -2.31 -2.73 2.06
N ILE A 58 -2.50 -3.99 2.41
CA ILE A 58 -2.43 -5.12 1.46
C ILE A 58 -3.39 -4.99 0.27
N ASN A 59 -4.54 -4.34 0.44
CA ASN A 59 -5.48 -4.11 -0.67
C ASN A 59 -4.85 -3.21 -1.75
N THR A 60 -3.98 -2.27 -1.36
CA THR A 60 -3.29 -1.42 -2.34
C THR A 60 -2.36 -2.26 -3.19
N LEU A 61 -1.55 -3.11 -2.56
CA LEU A 61 -0.62 -4.01 -3.24
C LEU A 61 -1.33 -5.01 -4.15
N ALA A 62 -2.41 -5.65 -3.69
CA ALA A 62 -3.17 -6.61 -4.49
C ALA A 62 -3.79 -5.97 -5.74
N LEU A 63 -4.34 -4.75 -5.60
CA LEU A 63 -4.94 -4.03 -6.71
C LEU A 63 -3.89 -3.50 -7.69
N TRP A 64 -2.71 -3.10 -7.22
CA TRP A 64 -1.57 -2.78 -8.09
C TRP A 64 -1.06 -3.99 -8.86
N ALA A 65 -0.79 -5.10 -8.17
CA ALA A 65 -0.35 -6.32 -8.82
C ALA A 65 -1.34 -6.78 -9.89
N THR A 66 -2.65 -6.73 -9.59
CA THR A 66 -3.67 -7.08 -10.58
C THR A 66 -3.73 -6.07 -11.72
N GLY A 67 -3.71 -4.78 -11.41
CA GLY A 67 -3.74 -3.72 -12.43
C GLY A 67 -2.57 -3.81 -13.40
N PHE A 68 -1.36 -4.02 -12.87
CA PHE A 68 -0.16 -4.24 -13.66
C PHE A 68 -0.26 -5.50 -14.52
N ALA A 69 -0.59 -6.66 -13.92
CA ALA A 69 -0.67 -7.93 -14.63
C ALA A 69 -1.73 -7.93 -15.75
N ALA A 70 -2.83 -7.20 -15.55
CA ALA A 70 -3.92 -7.09 -16.53
C ALA A 70 -3.76 -5.89 -17.48
N GLY A 71 -2.73 -5.07 -17.32
CA GLY A 71 -2.50 -3.87 -18.15
C GLY A 71 -3.57 -2.78 -17.98
N TYR A 72 -4.18 -2.69 -16.80
CA TYR A 72 -5.15 -1.63 -16.52
C TYR A 72 -4.45 -0.27 -16.47
N GLY A 73 -5.12 0.76 -17.02
CA GLY A 73 -4.59 2.13 -17.06
C GLY A 73 -5.06 3.02 -15.90
N ASP A 74 -5.98 2.53 -15.06
CA ASP A 74 -6.63 3.35 -14.05
C ASP A 74 -6.88 2.60 -12.73
N GLY A 75 -6.81 3.33 -11.61
CA GLY A 75 -6.90 2.85 -10.24
C GLY A 75 -8.27 3.00 -9.60
N ILE A 76 -9.34 3.23 -10.37
CA ILE A 76 -10.70 3.21 -9.83
C ILE A 76 -11.21 1.76 -9.77
N TRP A 77 -11.66 1.35 -8.58
CA TRP A 77 -12.20 0.02 -8.32
C TRP A 77 -13.53 0.09 -7.58
N GLY A 78 -14.41 -0.87 -7.85
CA GLY A 78 -15.71 -0.96 -7.19
C GLY A 78 -16.23 -2.37 -7.15
N THR A 79 -17.09 -2.69 -6.18
CA THR A 79 -17.86 -3.94 -6.27
C THR A 79 -18.84 -3.86 -7.44
N TYR A 80 -19.36 -5.01 -7.89
CA TYR A 80 -20.38 -5.03 -8.95
C TYR A 80 -21.55 -4.10 -8.65
N LYS A 81 -22.05 -4.12 -7.41
CA LYS A 81 -23.16 -3.26 -6.98
C LYS A 81 -22.78 -1.78 -7.01
N GLN A 82 -21.55 -1.42 -6.60
CA GLN A 82 -21.10 -0.03 -6.65
C GLN A 82 -21.01 0.50 -8.08
N TRP A 83 -20.61 -0.34 -9.04
CA TRP A 83 -20.63 0.02 -10.45
C TRP A 83 -22.05 0.20 -10.97
N GLN A 84 -22.96 -0.71 -10.62
CA GLN A 84 -24.37 -0.62 -10.96
C GLN A 84 -25.02 0.65 -10.39
N ASP A 85 -24.75 0.98 -9.13
CA ASP A 85 -25.24 2.20 -8.47
C ASP A 85 -24.68 3.47 -9.13
N ALA A 86 -23.50 3.38 -9.75
CA ALA A 86 -22.90 4.45 -10.56
C ALA A 86 -23.40 4.50 -12.01
N GLY A 87 -24.42 3.72 -12.37
CA GLY A 87 -24.99 3.67 -13.73
C GLY A 87 -24.14 2.89 -14.73
N ALA A 88 -23.17 2.12 -14.26
CA ALA A 88 -22.20 1.41 -15.07
C ALA A 88 -22.35 -0.12 -14.97
N GLN A 89 -21.83 -0.85 -15.95
CA GLN A 89 -22.02 -2.29 -16.06
C GLN A 89 -20.68 -3.01 -16.22
N VAL A 90 -20.36 -3.92 -15.28
CA VAL A 90 -19.22 -4.83 -15.42
C VAL A 90 -19.47 -5.74 -16.63
N ARG A 91 -18.51 -5.83 -17.55
CA ARG A 91 -18.66 -6.67 -18.75
C ARG A 91 -18.77 -8.15 -18.40
N LYS A 92 -19.53 -8.88 -19.22
CA LYS A 92 -19.72 -10.32 -19.06
C LYS A 92 -18.39 -11.05 -19.25
N GLY A 93 -18.04 -11.92 -18.30
CA GLY A 93 -16.83 -12.74 -18.34
C GLY A 93 -15.61 -12.13 -17.63
N GLU A 94 -15.70 -10.87 -17.21
CA GLU A 94 -14.66 -10.21 -16.40
C GLU A 94 -14.47 -10.91 -15.05
N ARG A 95 -13.22 -10.99 -14.59
CA ARG A 95 -12.86 -11.61 -13.31
C ARG A 95 -12.59 -10.53 -12.27
N SER A 96 -13.14 -10.72 -11.07
CA SER A 96 -12.94 -9.80 -9.95
C SER A 96 -11.59 -10.00 -9.25
N THR A 97 -11.06 -8.93 -8.68
CA THR A 97 -9.97 -8.95 -7.69
C THR A 97 -10.53 -9.05 -6.27
N THR A 98 -9.86 -9.79 -5.39
CA THR A 98 -10.27 -9.92 -3.98
C THR A 98 -9.61 -8.85 -3.12
N VAL A 99 -10.39 -8.14 -2.32
CA VAL A 99 -9.90 -7.20 -1.29
C VAL A 99 -10.45 -7.58 0.08
N VAL A 100 -9.72 -7.27 1.14
CA VAL A 100 -10.06 -7.65 2.52
C VAL A 100 -10.41 -6.42 3.35
N LEU A 101 -11.56 -6.45 4.03
CA LEU A 101 -11.95 -5.45 5.01
C LEU A 101 -11.94 -6.06 6.41
N TRP A 102 -11.18 -5.44 7.31
CA TRP A 102 -11.18 -5.77 8.73
C TRP A 102 -12.32 -5.05 9.43
N ARG A 103 -13.15 -5.80 10.16
CA ARG A 103 -14.18 -5.24 11.04
C ARG A 103 -14.07 -5.86 12.42
N GLU A 104 -14.23 -5.02 13.43
CA GLU A 104 -14.42 -5.46 14.80
C GLU A 104 -15.88 -5.91 14.98
N ILE A 105 -16.09 -7.12 15.49
CA ILE A 105 -17.43 -7.59 15.87
C ILE A 105 -17.47 -7.67 17.39
N LYS A 106 -18.42 -6.94 17.99
CA LYS A 106 -18.79 -7.13 19.39
C LYS A 106 -19.62 -8.40 19.49
N VAL A 107 -19.11 -9.39 20.20
CA VAL A 107 -19.88 -10.61 20.51
C VAL A 107 -20.67 -10.28 21.78
N SER A 108 -22.00 -10.14 21.66
CA SER A 108 -22.86 -10.17 22.84
C SER A 108 -22.97 -11.63 23.28
N GLN A 109 -22.46 -11.96 24.47
CA GLN A 109 -22.72 -13.25 25.09
C GLN A 109 -24.24 -13.40 25.31
N GLN A 110 -24.80 -14.53 24.88
CA GLN A 110 -26.05 -15.02 25.43
C GLN A 110 -25.74 -15.44 26.87
N ALA A 111 -26.46 -14.85 27.81
CA ALA A 111 -26.29 -15.07 29.24
C ALA A 111 -26.44 -16.56 29.58
N ASP A 112 -25.37 -17.15 30.11
CA ASP A 112 -25.41 -17.99 31.29
C ASP A 112 -23.97 -18.19 31.81
N ASP A 113 -23.86 -17.99 33.12
CA ASP A 113 -22.72 -18.13 34.04
C ASP A 113 -21.71 -16.99 34.21
N ASP A 114 -21.67 -16.56 35.49
CA ASP A 114 -20.72 -15.71 36.18
C ASP A 114 -19.27 -16.17 35.96
N ASP A 115 -18.44 -15.33 35.32
CA ASP A 115 -17.12 -14.95 35.81
C ASP A 115 -16.55 -13.83 34.93
N ASP A 116 -15.68 -13.04 35.54
CA ASP A 116 -15.06 -11.80 35.08
C ASP A 116 -14.42 -11.92 33.68
N ASP A 117 -15.10 -11.51 32.60
CA ASP A 117 -14.50 -11.57 31.25
C ASP A 117 -14.65 -10.24 30.48
N ASP A 118 -13.52 -9.55 30.36
CA ASP A 118 -13.32 -8.31 29.64
C ASP A 118 -13.59 -8.56 28.14
N GLY A 119 -14.85 -8.33 27.72
CA GLY A 119 -15.44 -8.74 26.46
C GLY A 119 -14.47 -8.80 25.28
N HIS A 120 -14.03 -10.02 24.96
CA HIS A 120 -13.03 -10.27 23.92
C HIS A 120 -13.48 -9.72 22.55
N ARG A 121 -12.87 -8.60 22.14
CA ARG A 121 -13.06 -8.01 20.81
C ARG A 121 -12.45 -8.92 19.76
N ARG A 122 -13.27 -9.46 18.85
CA ARG A 122 -12.80 -10.31 17.75
C ARG A 122 -12.76 -9.53 16.45
N MET A 123 -11.61 -9.58 15.78
CA MET A 123 -11.41 -9.01 14.44
C MET A 123 -11.80 -10.04 13.38
N PHE A 124 -12.69 -9.66 12.47
CA PHE A 124 -13.10 -10.47 11.32
C PHE A 124 -12.64 -9.83 10.01
N ALA A 125 -12.03 -10.63 9.14
CA ALA A 125 -11.70 -10.27 7.78
C ALA A 125 -12.84 -10.69 6.85
N ARG A 126 -13.45 -9.71 6.18
CA ARG A 126 -14.43 -9.97 5.12
C ARG A 126 -13.79 -9.71 3.76
N ALA A 127 -13.78 -10.73 2.90
CA ALA A 127 -13.39 -10.60 1.51
C ALA A 127 -14.51 -9.94 0.68
N PHE A 128 -14.12 -9.10 -0.26
CA PHE A 128 -14.99 -8.48 -1.25
C PHE A 128 -14.39 -8.65 -2.64
N SER A 129 -15.25 -8.87 -3.63
CA SER A 129 -14.90 -8.88 -5.04
C SER A 129 -15.07 -7.49 -5.62
N VAL A 130 -13.99 -6.93 -6.18
CA VAL A 130 -13.97 -5.63 -6.84
C VAL A 130 -13.51 -5.77 -8.29
N PHE A 131 -13.95 -4.84 -9.13
CA PHE A 131 -13.65 -4.75 -10.55
C PHE A 131 -13.05 -3.38 -10.82
N ASN A 132 -12.07 -3.33 -11.72
CA ASN A 132 -11.45 -2.10 -12.19
C ASN A 132 -12.38 -1.35 -13.16
N ILE A 133 -12.25 -0.03 -13.27
CA ILE A 133 -12.93 0.78 -14.30
C ILE A 133 -12.69 0.25 -15.72
N ALA A 134 -11.50 -0.29 -16.01
CA ALA A 134 -11.18 -0.90 -17.29
C ALA A 134 -12.09 -2.08 -17.63
N GLN A 135 -12.77 -2.69 -16.65
CA GLN A 135 -13.66 -3.86 -16.78
C GLN A 135 -15.14 -3.48 -16.94
N VAL A 136 -15.44 -2.19 -17.00
CA VAL A 136 -16.80 -1.65 -16.85
C VAL A 136 -17.14 -0.77 -18.04
N ASP A 137 -18.37 -0.88 -18.52
CA ASP A 137 -18.93 -0.03 -19.56
C ASP A 137 -19.88 1.02 -18.94
N GLY A 138 -19.98 2.20 -19.56
CA GLY A 138 -20.94 3.24 -19.15
C GLY A 138 -20.51 4.09 -17.96
N TYR A 139 -19.23 4.02 -17.55
CA TYR A 139 -18.68 4.93 -16.54
C TYR A 139 -17.73 5.94 -17.18
N GLU A 140 -18.05 7.23 -17.06
CA GLU A 140 -17.16 8.31 -17.48
C GLU A 140 -16.40 8.84 -16.27
N ARG A 141 -15.07 8.84 -16.38
CA ARG A 141 -14.22 9.29 -15.28
C ARG A 141 -14.15 10.82 -15.26
N PRO A 142 -14.32 11.46 -14.08
CA PRO A 142 -14.05 12.88 -13.93
C PRO A 142 -12.57 13.21 -14.24
N ALA A 143 -12.36 14.27 -15.03
CA ALA A 143 -11.03 14.76 -15.32
C ALA A 143 -10.27 15.06 -14.01
N THR A 144 -9.09 14.45 -13.86
CA THR A 144 -8.21 14.73 -12.72
C THR A 144 -7.07 15.60 -13.20
N PRO A 145 -6.87 16.80 -12.63
CA PRO A 145 -5.78 17.66 -13.04
C PRO A 145 -4.45 16.99 -12.71
N VAL A 146 -3.54 17.01 -13.67
CA VAL A 146 -2.14 16.64 -13.48
C VAL A 146 -1.41 17.91 -13.05
N LEU A 147 -0.86 17.91 -11.84
CA LEU A 147 -0.06 19.04 -11.38
C LEU A 147 1.25 19.11 -12.18
N PRO A 148 1.76 20.32 -12.49
CA PRO A 148 3.09 20.50 -13.04
C PRO A 148 4.16 19.81 -12.20
N GLU A 149 5.24 19.36 -12.82
CA GLU A 149 6.29 18.62 -12.12
C GLU A 149 6.90 19.41 -10.96
N ALA A 150 7.19 20.70 -11.16
CA ALA A 150 7.70 21.57 -10.12
C ALA A 150 6.80 21.61 -8.87
N GLU A 151 5.47 21.65 -9.06
CA GLU A 151 4.52 21.62 -7.94
C GLU A 151 4.50 20.26 -7.23
N ARG A 152 4.57 19.15 -7.98
CA ARG A 152 4.67 17.81 -7.40
C ARG A 152 5.93 17.63 -6.57
N LEU A 153 7.07 18.13 -7.06
CA LEU A 153 8.35 18.09 -6.36
C LEU A 153 8.32 18.97 -5.09
N ALA A 154 7.74 20.17 -5.19
CA ALA A 154 7.55 21.05 -4.03
C ALA A 154 6.67 20.40 -2.95
N HIS A 155 5.61 19.67 -3.33
CA HIS A 155 4.81 18.89 -2.40
C HIS A 155 5.60 17.75 -1.74
N ALA A 156 6.44 17.04 -2.50
CA ALA A 156 7.28 15.98 -1.95
C ALA A 156 8.28 16.53 -0.93
N GLU A 157 8.96 17.62 -1.26
CA GLU A 157 9.89 18.29 -0.36
C GLU A 157 9.22 18.79 0.91
N ALA A 158 8.07 19.46 0.78
CA ALA A 158 7.30 19.95 1.91
C ALA A 158 6.81 18.78 2.79
N PHE A 159 6.36 17.68 2.19
CA PHE A 159 5.95 16.49 2.93
C PHE A 159 7.11 15.91 3.74
N ILE A 160 8.27 15.65 3.11
CA ILE A 160 9.43 15.05 3.78
C ILE A 160 9.96 15.97 4.87
N THR A 161 10.05 17.27 4.60
CA THR A 161 10.50 18.28 5.59
C THR A 161 9.57 18.30 6.81
N ASN A 162 8.26 18.20 6.60
CA ASN A 162 7.28 18.19 7.68
C ASN A 162 7.27 16.90 8.51
N LEU A 163 8.00 15.84 8.11
CA LEU A 163 8.21 14.66 8.96
C LEU A 163 9.06 15.01 10.19
N GLY A 164 9.84 16.10 10.14
CA GLY A 164 10.63 16.58 11.27
C GLY A 164 11.83 15.69 11.62
N VAL A 165 12.17 14.73 10.76
CA VAL A 165 13.37 13.89 10.94
C VAL A 165 14.59 14.69 10.53
N LYS A 166 15.60 14.73 11.41
CA LYS A 166 16.85 15.44 11.13
C LYS A 166 17.51 14.83 9.89
N THR A 167 17.80 15.68 8.89
CA THR A 167 18.52 15.29 7.68
C THR A 167 19.83 16.06 7.57
N GLU A 168 20.94 15.37 7.29
CA GLU A 168 22.25 15.95 7.01
C GLU A 168 22.64 15.68 5.55
N PHE A 169 22.99 16.74 4.82
CA PHE A 169 23.37 16.65 3.41
C PHE A 169 24.90 16.65 3.25
N GLY A 170 25.44 15.62 2.59
CA GLY A 170 26.86 15.44 2.36
C GLY A 170 27.24 13.97 2.11
N GLY A 171 28.54 13.71 1.94
CA GLY A 171 29.02 12.35 1.66
C GLY A 171 28.58 11.81 0.30
N SER A 172 28.67 10.49 0.14
CA SER A 172 28.39 9.77 -1.11
C SER A 172 27.28 8.72 -0.99
N GLU A 173 26.74 8.51 0.20
CA GLU A 173 25.75 7.46 0.48
C GLU A 173 24.53 8.02 1.21
N ALA A 174 23.36 7.48 0.89
CA ALA A 174 22.12 7.75 1.62
C ALA A 174 21.89 6.63 2.64
N TYR A 175 21.53 7.00 3.86
CA TYR A 175 21.18 6.04 4.92
C TYR A 175 20.51 6.74 6.12
N TYR A 176 19.62 6.05 6.80
CA TYR A 176 19.21 6.39 8.17
C TYR A 176 20.16 5.80 9.21
N ARG A 177 20.60 6.61 10.19
CA ARG A 177 21.43 6.15 11.31
C ARG A 177 20.65 6.13 12.63
N PRO A 178 20.21 4.95 13.12
CA PRO A 178 19.37 4.85 14.31
C PRO A 178 19.98 5.45 15.59
N SER A 179 21.30 5.33 15.78
CA SER A 179 21.98 5.81 16.98
C SER A 179 22.00 7.33 17.13
N ALA A 180 21.86 8.07 16.03
CA ALA A 180 21.81 9.53 16.03
C ALA A 180 20.42 10.08 15.69
N ASP A 181 19.48 9.21 15.31
CA ASP A 181 18.18 9.60 14.78
C ASP A 181 18.30 10.62 13.63
N THR A 182 19.19 10.34 12.66
CA THR A 182 19.51 11.23 11.55
C THR A 182 19.48 10.48 10.24
N VAL A 183 18.83 11.08 9.23
CA VAL A 183 18.95 10.70 7.82
C VAL A 183 20.16 11.40 7.21
N PHE A 184 21.02 10.66 6.54
CA PHE A 184 22.14 11.18 5.75
C PHE A 184 21.78 11.06 4.27
N MET A 185 21.97 12.14 3.53
CA MET A 185 21.68 12.20 2.10
C MET A 185 22.88 12.80 1.35
N PRO A 186 23.28 12.23 0.19
CA PRO A 186 24.21 12.91 -0.70
C PRO A 186 23.65 14.27 -1.17
N GLN A 187 24.53 15.12 -1.69
CA GLN A 187 24.11 16.36 -2.34
C GLN A 187 23.19 16.06 -3.52
N PHE A 188 22.22 16.94 -3.80
CA PHE A 188 21.28 16.76 -4.92
C PHE A 188 22.00 16.50 -6.26
N THR A 189 23.15 17.15 -6.47
CA THR A 189 23.99 16.98 -7.67
C THR A 189 24.55 15.58 -7.86
N SER A 190 24.52 14.72 -6.84
CA SER A 190 24.92 13.31 -6.93
C SER A 190 23.82 12.42 -7.53
N PHE A 191 22.60 12.93 -7.70
CA PHE A 191 21.47 12.19 -8.24
C PHE A 191 21.23 12.53 -9.71
N ARG A 192 20.68 11.56 -10.45
CA ARG A 192 20.41 11.73 -11.89
C ARG A 192 19.28 12.74 -12.16
N ASP A 193 18.30 12.81 -11.25
CA ASP A 193 17.09 13.61 -11.36
C ASP A 193 16.44 13.81 -9.98
N ALA A 194 15.46 14.72 -9.92
CA ALA A 194 14.76 15.07 -8.69
C ALA A 194 13.90 13.92 -8.15
N ALA A 195 13.29 13.13 -9.03
CA ALA A 195 12.46 11.99 -8.63
C ALA A 195 13.29 10.93 -7.88
N SER A 196 14.50 10.63 -8.36
CA SER A 196 15.46 9.75 -7.71
C SER A 196 15.88 10.30 -6.34
N PHE A 197 16.15 11.60 -6.25
CA PHE A 197 16.52 12.25 -4.99
C PHE A 197 15.42 12.15 -3.94
N TYR A 198 14.19 12.59 -4.25
CA TYR A 198 13.09 12.55 -3.29
C TYR A 198 12.63 11.11 -2.99
N GLY A 199 12.76 10.19 -3.94
CA GLY A 199 12.49 8.77 -3.71
C GLY A 199 13.43 8.17 -2.65
N VAL A 200 14.74 8.39 -2.79
CA VAL A 200 15.73 7.93 -1.81
C VAL A 200 15.56 8.66 -0.47
N TRP A 201 15.34 9.97 -0.48
CA TRP A 201 15.15 10.72 0.76
C TRP A 201 13.94 10.22 1.55
N LEU A 202 12.84 9.91 0.86
CA LEU A 202 11.67 9.33 1.49
C LEU A 202 11.92 7.90 1.99
N HIS A 203 12.65 7.08 1.23
CA HIS A 203 13.07 5.74 1.65
C HIS A 203 13.80 5.81 2.99
N GLU A 204 14.81 6.68 3.13
CA GLU A 204 15.53 6.82 4.40
C GLU A 204 14.66 7.33 5.55
N ASN A 205 13.71 8.23 5.26
CA ASN A 205 12.69 8.63 6.24
C ASN A 205 11.74 7.48 6.62
N GLY A 206 11.52 6.53 5.71
CA GLY A 206 10.81 5.28 5.96
C GLY A 206 11.53 4.44 7.02
N HIS A 207 12.85 4.27 6.92
CA HIS A 207 13.66 3.65 7.98
C HIS A 207 13.59 4.45 9.28
N ALA A 208 13.69 5.77 9.20
CA ALA A 208 13.57 6.64 10.36
C ALA A 208 12.28 6.33 11.13
N SER A 209 11.13 6.19 10.46
CA SER A 209 9.86 5.86 11.14
C SER A 209 9.92 4.61 12.05
N GLY A 210 10.86 3.70 11.83
CA GLY A 210 11.09 2.50 12.65
C GLY A 210 11.78 2.73 13.99
N ALA A 211 12.27 3.94 14.28
CA ALA A 211 12.97 4.22 15.55
C ALA A 211 12.12 3.92 16.78
N LYS A 212 12.79 3.64 17.90
CA LYS A 212 12.18 3.24 19.18
C LYS A 212 11.10 4.20 19.71
N HIS A 213 11.28 5.50 19.50
CA HIS A 213 10.33 6.52 19.95
C HIS A 213 9.23 6.82 18.91
N ARG A 214 9.19 6.07 17.79
CA ARG A 214 8.22 6.18 16.70
C ARG A 214 7.43 4.88 16.58
N LEU A 215 7.66 4.08 15.54
CA LEU A 215 6.95 2.80 15.34
C LEU A 215 7.63 1.61 16.01
N ASP A 216 8.82 1.80 16.59
CA ASP A 216 9.57 0.78 17.34
C ASP A 216 9.69 -0.56 16.57
N ARG A 217 10.09 -0.46 15.29
CA ARG A 217 10.42 -1.64 14.48
C ARG A 217 11.82 -2.12 14.84
N ASP A 218 12.06 -3.42 14.68
CA ASP A 218 13.39 -3.98 14.90
C ASP A 218 14.34 -3.62 13.74
N LEU A 219 15.23 -2.65 14.00
CA LEU A 219 16.26 -2.19 13.06
C LEU A 219 17.64 -2.82 13.35
N SER A 220 17.72 -3.90 14.14
CA SER A 220 18.99 -4.53 14.52
C SER A 220 19.55 -5.50 13.48
N GLY A 221 18.77 -5.81 12.43
CA GLY A 221 19.16 -6.66 11.32
C GLY A 221 20.42 -6.14 10.62
N ARG A 222 21.35 -7.05 10.31
CA ARG A 222 22.56 -6.72 9.54
C ARG A 222 22.32 -6.88 8.05
N PHE A 223 23.05 -6.12 7.24
CA PHE A 223 23.05 -6.28 5.79
C PHE A 223 23.20 -7.75 5.39
N GLY A 224 22.34 -8.21 4.47
CA GLY A 224 22.28 -9.61 4.01
C GLY A 224 21.48 -10.57 4.90
N SER A 225 20.95 -10.12 6.05
CA SER A 225 20.05 -10.93 6.88
C SER A 225 18.60 -10.86 6.42
N ALA A 226 17.80 -11.88 6.76
CA ALA A 226 16.37 -11.89 6.47
C ALA A 226 15.61 -10.76 7.20
N ALA A 227 16.03 -10.42 8.42
CA ALA A 227 15.45 -9.31 9.18
C ALA A 227 15.69 -7.96 8.48
N TYR A 228 16.92 -7.75 7.98
CA TYR A 228 17.26 -6.57 7.19
C TYR A 228 16.44 -6.50 5.89
N ALA A 229 16.37 -7.60 5.12
CA ALA A 229 15.56 -7.65 3.90
C ALA A 229 14.07 -7.39 4.15
N ALA A 230 13.53 -7.80 5.29
CA ALA A 230 12.14 -7.52 5.67
C ALA A 230 11.90 -6.03 5.96
N GLU A 231 12.85 -5.36 6.62
CA GLU A 231 12.78 -3.91 6.86
C GLU A 231 12.91 -3.12 5.54
N GLU A 232 13.86 -3.48 4.67
CA GLU A 232 13.99 -2.91 3.32
C GLU A 232 12.68 -3.06 2.52
N CYS A 233 12.09 -4.27 2.52
CA CYS A 233 10.80 -4.50 1.86
C CYS A 233 9.68 -3.64 2.46
N CYS A 234 9.65 -3.49 3.79
CA CYS A 234 8.68 -2.63 4.48
C CYS A 234 8.81 -1.18 4.03
N VAL A 235 10.04 -0.67 3.96
CA VAL A 235 10.34 0.72 3.60
C VAL A 235 10.15 1.00 2.12
N GLU A 236 10.47 0.06 1.24
CA GLU A 236 10.15 0.14 -0.19
C GLU A 236 8.63 0.21 -0.42
N ILE A 237 7.87 -0.64 0.26
CA ILE A 237 6.40 -0.59 0.20
C ILE A 237 5.89 0.76 0.73
N LEU A 238 6.43 1.24 1.85
CA LEU A 238 6.05 2.54 2.42
C LEU A 238 6.31 3.69 1.44
N SER A 239 7.50 3.71 0.84
CA SER A 239 7.92 4.74 -0.12
C SER A 239 7.00 4.74 -1.34
N GLY A 240 6.72 3.56 -1.90
CA GLY A 240 5.75 3.42 -3.00
C GLY A 240 4.35 3.88 -2.64
N LEU A 241 3.87 3.58 -1.42
CA LEU A 241 2.55 4.00 -0.94
C LEU A 241 2.41 5.52 -0.76
N VAL A 242 3.50 6.21 -0.43
CA VAL A 242 3.52 7.66 -0.18
C VAL A 242 3.74 8.45 -1.46
N LEU A 243 4.57 7.94 -2.38
CA LEU A 243 4.84 8.58 -3.67
C LEU A 243 3.71 8.44 -4.69
N ALA A 244 2.78 7.50 -4.46
CA ALA A 244 1.57 7.30 -5.26
C ALA A 244 0.40 8.21 -4.84
#